data_AF-A0A7X7QCE1-F1
#
_entry.id   AF-A0A7X7QCE1-F1
#
_cell.length_a   1.000
_cell.length_b   1.000
_cell.length_c   1.000
_cell.angle_alpha   90.00
_cell.angle_beta   90.00
_cell.angle_gamma   90.00
#
_symmetry.space_group_name_H-M   'P 1'
#
loop_
_entity.id
_entity.type
_entity.pdbx_description
1 polymer ?
#
loop_
_entity_poly.entity_id
_entity_poly.type
_entity_poly.pdbx_seq_one_letter_code
_entity_poly.pdbx_strand_id
1 'polypeptide(L)'
;ETEALQLLRERNRERLTLAHPDVPSPEVDTYKIWCGHAKREEIEELDLTALYAFMDEYRQKTGEDPDPHKTWVIALDTQGEAKTQKTALWRYLVGHIEHDGHIYVLSLEQWYRTDRDYLAELRAKVSRIEDATAILNLPSWPRNQNEDEYNRQAAEMQKWLLLDRTMFTFGAPTDKIECADLLTPDRDFIHVKSMTSSATLSHLFSQGTVSARLLRTTDEYRHRVEAEYRSKYGKDFDTQSGSRVVYAIATAKEGPISENLFFFSLVNLVLHQEMLAAMGLPVAVCRIRRETS
;
A
#
# COMPACT_ATOMS: atom_id res chain seq x y z
N GLU A 1 16.61 -2.23 -19.21
CA GLU A 1 17.18 -3.03 -18.10
C GLU A 1 18.43 -2.41 -17.50
N THR A 2 19.51 -2.23 -18.27
CA THR A 2 20.78 -1.63 -17.81
C THR A 2 20.59 -0.33 -17.02
N GLU A 3 19.72 0.56 -17.50
CA GLU A 3 19.42 1.83 -16.82
C GLU A 3 18.67 1.65 -15.49
N ALA A 4 17.79 0.65 -15.34
CA ALA A 4 17.19 0.34 -14.05
C ALA A 4 18.23 -0.14 -13.05
N LEU A 5 19.16 -1.00 -13.50
CA LEU A 5 20.26 -1.48 -12.68
C LEU A 5 21.17 -0.31 -12.27
N GLN A 6 21.42 0.64 -13.17
CA GLN A 6 22.16 1.86 -12.86
C GLN A 6 21.44 2.71 -11.80
N LEU A 7 20.14 3.00 -11.98
CA LEU A 7 19.34 3.73 -10.99
C LEU A 7 19.36 3.05 -9.62
N LEU A 8 19.36 1.71 -9.59
CA LEU A 8 19.41 0.94 -8.35
C LEU A 8 20.75 1.15 -7.64
N ARG A 9 21.85 1.11 -8.39
CA ARG A 9 23.22 1.38 -7.88
C ARG A 9 23.39 2.82 -7.40
N GLU A 10 22.77 3.77 -8.10
CA GLU A 10 22.76 5.20 -7.75
C GLU A 10 21.82 5.54 -6.59
N ARG A 11 21.06 4.56 -6.09
CA ARG A 11 20.05 4.74 -5.03
C ARG A 11 18.98 5.75 -5.37
N ASN A 12 18.55 5.77 -6.63
CA ASN A 12 17.61 6.76 -7.11
C ASN A 12 16.19 6.50 -6.58
N ARG A 13 15.78 7.26 -5.55
CA ARG A 13 14.45 7.18 -4.93
C ARG A 13 13.35 7.93 -5.68
N GLU A 14 13.71 8.69 -6.71
CA GLU A 14 12.77 9.46 -7.54
C GLU A 14 12.29 8.67 -8.75
N ARG A 15 13.13 7.76 -9.24
CA ARG A 15 12.92 6.97 -10.46
C ARG A 15 12.82 5.46 -10.20
N LEU A 16 12.96 5.01 -8.96
CA LEU A 16 12.66 3.63 -8.56
C LEU A 16 11.76 3.58 -7.33
N THR A 17 11.04 2.48 -7.18
CA THR A 17 10.35 2.07 -5.96
C THR A 17 10.19 0.56 -5.93
N LEU A 18 9.61 0.04 -4.84
CA LEU A 18 9.18 -1.35 -4.73
C LEU A 18 7.66 -1.43 -4.73
N ALA A 19 7.13 -2.45 -5.40
CA ALA A 19 5.72 -2.84 -5.35
C ALA A 19 5.61 -4.33 -5.10
N HIS A 20 4.62 -4.74 -4.30
CA HIS A 20 4.34 -6.16 -4.10
C HIS A 20 3.70 -6.74 -5.37
N PRO A 21 4.28 -7.80 -5.96
CA PRO A 21 3.76 -8.33 -7.21
C PRO A 21 2.46 -9.10 -7.07
N ASP A 22 2.16 -9.57 -5.85
CA ASP A 22 0.96 -10.29 -5.49
C ASP A 22 0.45 -9.71 -4.15
N VAL A 23 -0.83 -9.92 -3.82
CA VAL A 23 -1.38 -9.52 -2.52
C VAL A 23 -0.63 -10.29 -1.41
N PRO A 24 0.15 -9.62 -0.54
CA PRO A 24 0.88 -10.31 0.51
C PRO A 24 -0.09 -11.06 1.43
N SER A 25 0.31 -12.25 1.91
CA SER A 25 -0.48 -12.97 2.91
C SER A 25 -0.69 -12.08 4.11
N PRO A 26 -1.89 -12.05 4.72
CA PRO A 26 -2.07 -11.31 5.95
C PRO A 26 -1.14 -11.81 7.06
N GLU A 27 -0.83 -13.11 7.04
CA GLU A 27 0.11 -13.76 7.95
C GLU A 27 1.58 -13.33 7.74
N VAL A 28 1.86 -12.41 6.81
CA VAL A 28 3.20 -11.85 6.65
C VAL A 28 3.51 -10.91 7.80
N ASP A 29 4.60 -11.20 8.49
CA ASP A 29 5.17 -10.39 9.57
C ASP A 29 6.45 -9.69 9.11
N THR A 30 7.37 -10.45 8.52
CA THR A 30 8.65 -9.90 8.05
C THR A 30 9.01 -10.40 6.65
N TYR A 31 9.94 -9.69 6.02
CA TYR A 31 10.55 -10.07 4.77
C TYR A 31 11.99 -10.52 4.99
N LYS A 32 12.41 -11.44 4.14
CA LYS A 32 13.79 -11.87 4.00
C LYS A 32 14.24 -11.63 2.57
N ILE A 33 15.38 -10.95 2.44
CA ILE A 33 16.05 -10.71 1.16
C ILE A 33 17.44 -11.35 1.17
N TRP A 34 17.83 -12.01 0.08
CA TRP A 34 19.15 -12.63 -0.01
C TRP A 34 19.66 -12.78 -1.43
N CYS A 35 20.97 -12.78 -1.58
CA CYS A 35 21.69 -13.08 -2.82
C CYS A 35 22.94 -13.89 -2.46
N GLY A 36 23.07 -15.09 -3.03
CA GLY A 36 24.11 -16.04 -2.63
C GLY A 36 24.07 -16.33 -1.12
N HIS A 37 25.21 -16.12 -0.44
CA HIS A 37 25.34 -16.31 1.02
C HIS A 37 24.99 -15.07 1.85
N ALA A 38 24.84 -13.90 1.22
CA ALA A 38 24.48 -12.68 1.91
C ALA A 38 22.94 -12.58 2.02
N LYS A 39 22.46 -12.33 3.23
CA LYS A 39 21.04 -12.23 3.55
C LYS A 39 20.79 -11.14 4.58
N ARG A 40 19.61 -10.54 4.51
CA ARG A 40 19.01 -9.71 5.55
C ARG A 40 17.64 -10.31 5.88
N GLU A 41 17.39 -10.52 7.15
CA GLU A 41 16.19 -11.12 7.71
C GLU A 41 15.47 -10.10 8.60
N GLU A 42 14.25 -10.40 9.03
CA GLU A 42 13.48 -9.56 9.96
C GLU A 42 13.21 -8.14 9.42
N ILE A 43 12.95 -8.01 8.12
CA ILE A 43 12.58 -6.74 7.50
C ILE A 43 11.08 -6.54 7.70
N GLU A 44 10.67 -5.64 8.59
CA GLU A 44 9.24 -5.33 8.82
C GLU A 44 8.59 -4.74 7.57
N GLU A 45 9.26 -3.80 6.90
CA GLU A 45 8.76 -3.13 5.69
C GLU A 45 9.72 -3.30 4.51
N LEU A 46 9.25 -3.94 3.44
CA LEU A 46 10.03 -4.10 2.22
C LEU A 46 9.98 -2.83 1.36
N ASP A 47 10.84 -1.87 1.68
CA ASP A 47 10.98 -0.62 0.95
C ASP A 47 12.39 -0.44 0.35
N LEU A 48 12.63 0.69 -0.34
CA LEU A 48 13.97 1.00 -0.86
C LEU A 48 15.01 1.18 0.25
N THR A 49 14.60 1.57 1.46
CA THR A 49 15.51 1.73 2.59
C THR A 49 16.06 0.38 3.05
N ALA A 50 15.19 -0.60 3.24
CA ALA A 50 15.57 -1.98 3.55
C ALA A 50 16.40 -2.60 2.42
N LEU A 51 16.03 -2.36 1.15
CA LEU A 51 16.79 -2.83 0.00
C LEU A 51 18.21 -2.25 -0.05
N TYR A 52 18.36 -0.93 0.10
CA TYR A 52 19.69 -0.31 0.06
C TYR A 52 20.55 -0.73 1.26
N ALA A 53 19.96 -0.94 2.43
CA ALA A 53 20.68 -1.49 3.58
C ALA A 53 21.19 -2.92 3.31
N PHE A 54 20.38 -3.78 2.67
CA PHE A 54 20.82 -5.09 2.21
C PHE A 54 21.95 -4.98 1.15
N MET A 55 21.83 -4.07 0.19
CA MET A 55 22.86 -3.87 -0.84
C MET A 55 24.20 -3.43 -0.22
N ASP A 56 24.18 -2.57 0.80
CA ASP A 56 25.37 -2.19 1.57
C ASP A 56 26.05 -3.39 2.21
N GLU A 57 25.29 -4.22 2.91
CA GLU A 57 25.79 -5.44 3.56
C GLU A 57 26.33 -6.47 2.56
N TYR A 58 25.66 -6.61 1.41
CA TYR A 58 26.11 -7.48 0.31
C TYR A 58 27.44 -6.99 -0.26
N ARG A 59 27.56 -5.69 -0.54
CA ARG A 59 28.76 -5.09 -1.13
C ARG A 59 29.95 -5.12 -0.18
N GLN A 60 29.74 -4.93 1.12
CA GLN A 60 30.79 -5.09 2.13
C GLN A 60 31.37 -6.51 2.16
N LYS A 61 30.57 -7.53 1.86
CA LYS A 61 30.99 -8.94 1.87
C LYS A 61 31.61 -9.40 0.56
N THR A 62 31.15 -8.89 -0.58
CA THR A 62 31.48 -9.41 -1.91
C THR A 62 32.32 -8.46 -2.77
N GLY A 63 32.30 -7.16 -2.48
CA GLY A 63 32.89 -6.12 -3.31
C GLY A 63 32.04 -5.70 -4.51
N GLU A 64 30.89 -6.34 -4.75
CA GLU A 64 30.02 -6.12 -5.91
C GLU A 64 28.59 -5.73 -5.48
N ASP A 65 27.79 -5.23 -6.41
CA ASP A 65 26.35 -5.02 -6.18
C ASP A 65 25.56 -6.31 -6.49
N PRO A 66 24.49 -6.62 -5.74
CA PRO A 66 23.72 -7.84 -5.98
C PRO A 66 22.92 -7.74 -7.29
N ASP A 67 22.92 -8.84 -8.07
CA ASP A 67 22.09 -8.99 -9.27
C ASP A 67 20.61 -9.19 -8.85
N PRO A 68 19.67 -8.30 -9.21
CA PRO A 68 18.28 -8.39 -8.78
C PRO A 68 17.52 -9.60 -9.36
N HIS A 69 18.02 -10.23 -10.43
CA HIS A 69 17.46 -11.49 -10.94
C HIS A 69 17.91 -12.71 -10.11
N LYS A 70 19.00 -12.56 -9.36
CA LYS A 70 19.55 -13.59 -8.46
C LYS A 70 19.39 -13.24 -6.98
N THR A 71 18.82 -12.08 -6.71
CA THR A 71 18.39 -11.62 -5.39
C THR A 71 16.95 -12.03 -5.21
N TRP A 72 16.66 -12.62 -4.07
CA TRP A 72 15.38 -13.24 -3.79
C TRP A 72 14.74 -12.59 -2.59
N VAL A 73 13.43 -12.48 -2.65
CA VAL A 73 12.59 -11.98 -1.59
C VAL A 73 11.60 -13.07 -1.23
N ILE A 74 11.37 -13.25 0.07
CA ILE A 74 10.30 -14.08 0.61
C ILE A 74 9.71 -13.38 1.82
N ALA A 75 8.40 -13.45 1.94
CA ALA A 75 7.65 -13.00 3.10
C ALA A 75 7.41 -14.17 4.06
N LEU A 76 7.63 -13.93 5.35
CA LEU A 76 7.60 -14.89 6.45
C LEU A 76 6.55 -14.48 7.48
N ASP A 77 5.99 -15.46 8.20
CA ASP A 77 5.15 -15.19 9.37
C ASP A 77 5.95 -15.04 10.67
N THR A 78 5.22 -14.84 11.77
CA THR A 78 5.78 -14.69 13.13
C THR A 78 6.53 -15.93 13.62
N GLN A 79 6.40 -17.08 12.96
CA GLN A 79 7.13 -18.32 13.24
C GLN A 79 8.30 -18.54 12.28
N GLY A 80 8.50 -17.65 11.30
CA GLY A 80 9.53 -17.76 10.27
C GLY A 80 9.14 -18.67 9.09
N GLU A 81 7.88 -19.08 9.00
CA GLU A 81 7.39 -19.92 7.90
C GLU A 81 7.05 -19.09 6.66
N ALA A 82 7.35 -19.62 5.48
CA ALA A 82 7.17 -18.91 4.22
C ALA A 82 5.68 -18.74 3.86
N LYS A 83 5.26 -17.49 3.65
CA LYS A 83 3.89 -17.13 3.21
C LYS A 83 3.77 -16.70 1.76
N THR A 84 4.91 -16.62 1.07
CA THR A 84 4.99 -16.33 -0.36
C THR A 84 5.95 -17.30 -1.01
N GLN A 85 5.80 -17.48 -2.32
CA GLN A 85 6.86 -18.12 -3.08
C GLN A 85 8.06 -17.20 -3.14
N LYS A 86 9.25 -17.81 -3.10
CA LYS A 86 10.50 -17.14 -3.37
C LYS A 86 10.43 -16.43 -4.72
N THR A 87 10.52 -15.10 -4.72
CA THR A 87 10.34 -14.26 -5.91
C THR A 87 11.58 -13.39 -6.14
N ALA A 88 11.99 -13.21 -7.39
CA ALA A 88 13.15 -12.39 -7.71
C ALA A 88 12.90 -10.92 -7.35
N LEU A 89 13.92 -10.23 -6.82
CA LEU A 89 13.85 -8.80 -6.50
C LEU A 89 13.45 -7.98 -7.73
N TRP A 90 13.87 -8.39 -8.92
CA TRP A 90 13.49 -7.77 -10.18
C TRP A 90 11.97 -7.58 -10.34
N ARG A 91 11.18 -8.55 -9.87
CA ARG A 91 9.72 -8.50 -9.94
C ARG A 91 9.09 -7.44 -9.04
N TYR A 92 9.79 -7.08 -7.95
CA TYR A 92 9.37 -6.02 -7.03
C TYR A 92 9.76 -4.64 -7.53
N LEU A 93 10.76 -4.51 -8.40
CA LEU A 93 11.23 -3.22 -8.88
C LEU A 93 10.17 -2.58 -9.78
N VAL A 94 9.84 -1.34 -9.45
CA VAL A 94 9.09 -0.45 -10.33
C VAL A 94 9.98 0.73 -10.66
N GLY A 95 10.14 1.03 -11.94
CA GLY A 95 11.08 2.04 -12.41
C GLY A 95 10.48 3.00 -13.42
N HIS A 96 10.99 4.22 -13.45
CA HIS A 96 10.66 5.26 -14.41
C HIS A 96 11.96 5.74 -15.06
N ILE A 97 12.16 5.39 -16.32
CA ILE A 97 13.45 5.43 -17.01
C ILE A 97 13.32 6.20 -18.31
N GLU A 98 14.33 6.98 -18.65
CA GLU A 98 14.37 7.72 -19.90
C GLU A 98 15.48 7.12 -20.77
N HIS A 99 15.10 6.62 -21.94
CA HIS A 99 15.97 5.93 -22.89
C HIS A 99 15.65 6.40 -24.31
N ASP A 100 16.65 6.84 -25.07
CA ASP A 100 16.51 7.31 -26.45
C ASP A 100 15.39 8.37 -26.63
N GLY A 101 15.24 9.26 -25.66
CA GLY A 101 14.21 10.32 -25.69
C GLY A 101 12.78 9.84 -25.42
N HIS A 102 12.60 8.57 -25.11
CA HIS A 102 11.34 7.99 -24.65
C HIS A 102 11.42 7.67 -23.17
N ILE A 103 10.27 7.73 -22.50
CA ILE A 103 10.18 7.28 -21.12
C ILE A 103 9.68 5.83 -21.13
N TYR A 104 10.17 5.02 -20.20
CA TYR A 104 9.80 3.62 -20.00
C TYR A 104 9.48 3.40 -18.53
N VAL A 105 8.47 2.58 -18.28
CA VAL A 105 8.09 2.15 -16.95
C VAL A 105 8.33 0.65 -16.82
N LEU A 106 9.12 0.28 -15.82
CA LEU A 106 9.27 -1.12 -15.38
C LEU A 106 8.19 -1.39 -14.33
N SER A 107 7.38 -2.43 -14.51
CA SER A 107 6.46 -2.94 -13.50
C SER A 107 6.12 -4.40 -13.77
N LEU A 108 6.10 -5.24 -12.73
CA LEU A 108 5.83 -6.68 -12.85
C LEU A 108 6.70 -7.36 -13.93
N GLU A 109 8.00 -7.03 -13.95
CA GLU A 109 8.99 -7.50 -14.94
C GLU A 109 8.74 -7.04 -16.40
N GLN A 110 7.68 -6.28 -16.65
CA GLN A 110 7.32 -5.78 -17.98
C GLN A 110 7.76 -4.34 -18.17
N TRP A 111 8.17 -4.03 -19.39
CA TRP A 111 8.51 -2.68 -19.83
C TRP A 111 7.38 -2.09 -20.63
N TYR A 112 6.88 -0.95 -20.15
CA TYR A 112 5.88 -0.16 -20.83
C TYR A 112 6.57 1.07 -21.37
N ARG A 113 6.65 1.24 -22.70
CA ARG A 113 7.10 2.51 -23.26
C ARG A 113 6.02 3.55 -22.98
N THR A 114 6.35 4.53 -22.18
CA THR A 114 5.52 5.67 -21.90
C THR A 114 5.88 6.76 -22.89
N ASP A 115 5.22 6.77 -24.03
CA ASP A 115 4.91 8.05 -24.63
C ASP A 115 3.92 8.78 -23.68
N ARG A 116 3.57 10.06 -23.94
CA ARG A 116 2.66 10.85 -23.08
C ARG A 116 1.37 10.13 -22.66
N ASP A 117 1.00 9.06 -23.37
CA ASP A 117 -0.22 8.28 -23.21
C ASP A 117 -0.25 7.40 -21.95
N TYR A 118 0.86 6.89 -21.40
CA TYR A 118 0.76 5.97 -20.24
C TYR A 118 0.40 6.68 -18.93
N LEU A 119 1.01 7.84 -18.66
CA LEU A 119 0.59 8.65 -17.50
C LEU A 119 -0.87 9.08 -17.67
N ALA A 120 -1.28 9.44 -18.89
CA ALA A 120 -2.68 9.75 -19.18
C ALA A 120 -3.59 8.53 -18.96
N GLU A 121 -3.16 7.32 -19.32
CA GLU A 121 -3.87 6.07 -19.09
C GLU A 121 -4.01 5.77 -17.59
N LEU A 122 -2.92 5.86 -16.80
CA LEU A 122 -2.96 5.69 -15.35
C LEU A 122 -3.92 6.69 -14.71
N ARG A 123 -3.81 7.97 -15.07
CA ARG A 123 -4.74 9.01 -14.60
C ARG A 123 -6.18 8.71 -14.99
N ALA A 124 -6.40 8.20 -16.20
CA ALA A 124 -7.72 7.81 -16.69
C ALA A 124 -8.25 6.51 -16.03
N LYS A 125 -7.38 5.62 -15.54
CA LYS A 125 -7.78 4.47 -14.71
C LYS A 125 -8.16 4.96 -13.31
N VAL A 126 -7.31 5.77 -12.68
CA VAL A 126 -7.59 6.31 -11.35
C VAL A 126 -8.81 7.23 -11.35
N SER A 127 -9.06 8.01 -12.41
CA SER A 127 -10.25 8.88 -12.49
C SER A 127 -11.58 8.12 -12.63
N ARG A 128 -11.54 6.81 -12.93
CA ARG A 128 -12.73 5.95 -12.92
C ARG A 128 -12.99 5.32 -11.55
N ILE A 129 -12.01 5.39 -10.65
CA ILE A 129 -12.23 5.02 -9.25
C ILE A 129 -13.18 6.05 -8.66
N GLU A 130 -14.17 5.59 -7.90
CA GLU A 130 -15.18 6.47 -7.30
C GLU A 130 -14.52 7.50 -6.38
N ASP A 131 -14.85 8.78 -6.57
CA ASP A 131 -14.43 9.85 -5.68
C ASP A 131 -15.50 10.06 -4.59
N ALA A 132 -15.20 9.52 -3.40
CA ALA A 132 -16.07 9.60 -2.24
C ALA A 132 -15.87 10.89 -1.42
N THR A 133 -15.08 11.86 -1.89
CA THR A 133 -14.75 13.09 -1.15
C THR A 133 -16.01 13.85 -0.69
N ALA A 134 -16.96 14.07 -1.59
CA ALA A 134 -18.18 14.81 -1.27
C ALA A 134 -19.14 14.02 -0.36
N ILE A 135 -19.16 12.69 -0.51
CA ILE A 135 -20.05 11.79 0.25
C ILE A 135 -19.55 11.64 1.69
N LEU A 136 -18.25 11.38 1.86
CA LEU A 136 -17.63 11.17 3.15
C LEU A 136 -17.40 12.48 3.91
N ASN A 137 -17.18 13.58 3.19
CA ASN A 137 -17.07 14.93 3.73
C ASN A 137 -16.16 15.00 4.98
N LEU A 138 -15.00 14.34 4.92
CA LEU A 138 -14.03 14.31 6.00
C LEU A 138 -13.51 15.73 6.32
N PRO A 139 -13.27 16.06 7.60
CA PRO A 139 -12.78 17.39 7.98
C PRO A 139 -11.40 17.66 7.37
N SER A 140 -11.05 18.94 7.22
CA SER A 140 -9.67 19.31 6.90
C SER A 140 -8.71 18.78 7.96
N TRP A 141 -7.47 18.54 7.56
CA TRP A 141 -6.41 18.05 8.43
C TRP A 141 -5.41 19.18 8.74
N PRO A 142 -5.49 19.80 9.94
CA PRO A 142 -4.60 20.86 10.42
C PRO A 142 -3.14 20.46 10.47
N ARG A 143 -2.24 21.33 10.01
CA ARG A 143 -0.80 21.05 9.85
C ARG A 143 -0.13 20.47 11.10
N ASN A 144 -0.50 20.99 12.27
CA ASN A 144 0.05 20.61 13.58
C ASN A 144 -0.54 19.32 14.15
N GLN A 145 -1.53 18.73 13.48
CA GLN A 145 -2.16 17.49 13.91
C GLN A 145 -1.48 16.28 13.27
N ASN A 146 -1.17 15.27 14.08
CA ASN A 146 -0.70 13.97 13.59
C ASN A 146 -1.87 13.09 13.11
N GLU A 147 -1.57 11.90 12.55
CA GLU A 147 -2.56 10.99 11.96
C GLU A 147 -3.57 10.47 12.99
N ASP A 148 -3.11 10.07 14.17
CA ASP A 148 -3.94 9.56 15.27
C ASP A 148 -4.90 10.64 15.81
N GLU A 149 -4.38 11.86 16.02
CA GLU A 149 -5.21 13.00 16.42
C GLU A 149 -6.29 13.32 15.38
N TYR A 150 -5.94 13.27 14.09
CA TYR A 150 -6.88 13.52 12.99
C TYR A 150 -7.97 12.44 12.93
N ASN A 151 -7.57 11.17 12.99
CA ASN A 151 -8.48 10.03 12.96
C ASN A 151 -9.50 10.10 14.11
N ARG A 152 -9.06 10.40 15.33
CA ARG A 152 -9.96 10.60 16.48
C ARG A 152 -10.97 11.72 16.25
N GLN A 153 -10.50 12.88 15.77
CA GLN A 153 -11.37 14.02 15.49
C GLN A 153 -12.40 13.68 14.40
N ALA A 154 -11.96 13.08 13.30
CA ALA A 154 -12.83 12.68 12.21
C ALA A 154 -13.88 11.66 12.67
N ALA A 155 -13.47 10.65 13.45
CA ALA A 155 -14.37 9.65 14.03
C ALA A 155 -15.45 10.27 14.94
N GLU A 156 -15.06 11.24 15.77
CA GLU A 156 -15.99 11.93 16.67
C GLU A 156 -16.99 12.79 15.87
N MET A 157 -16.50 13.62 14.96
CA MET A 157 -17.34 14.51 14.15
C MET A 157 -18.35 13.76 13.28
N GLN A 158 -17.89 12.67 12.65
CA GLN A 158 -18.72 11.85 11.76
C GLN A 158 -19.53 10.77 12.50
N LYS A 159 -19.27 10.59 13.80
CA LYS A 159 -19.79 9.48 14.62
C LYS A 159 -19.43 8.10 14.06
N TRP A 160 -18.27 7.99 13.43
CA TRP A 160 -17.77 6.74 12.87
C TRP A 160 -17.03 5.91 13.91
N LEU A 161 -16.81 4.63 13.60
CA LEU A 161 -16.01 3.73 14.40
C LEU A 161 -14.54 4.03 14.14
N LEU A 162 -13.82 4.40 15.20
CA LEU A 162 -12.37 4.56 15.17
C LEU A 162 -11.72 3.18 15.35
N LEU A 163 -10.93 2.76 14.36
CA LEU A 163 -10.16 1.51 14.38
C LEU A 163 -8.65 1.75 14.31
N ASP A 164 -8.21 3.00 14.15
CA ASP A 164 -6.80 3.41 14.18
C ASP A 164 -6.05 2.75 15.35
N ARG A 165 -4.90 2.13 15.03
CA ARG A 165 -4.04 1.38 15.96
C ARG A 165 -4.71 0.22 16.69
N THR A 166 -5.92 -0.16 16.30
CA THR A 166 -6.59 -1.34 16.84
C THR A 166 -6.12 -2.56 16.07
N MET A 167 -5.34 -3.40 16.75
CA MET A 167 -4.74 -4.58 16.13
C MET A 167 -5.71 -5.77 16.16
N PHE A 168 -6.16 -6.21 14.99
CA PHE A 168 -7.02 -7.35 14.76
C PHE A 168 -6.18 -8.62 14.62
N THR A 169 -6.44 -9.59 15.48
CA THR A 169 -5.84 -10.92 15.40
C THR A 169 -6.51 -11.71 14.27
N PHE A 170 -5.73 -12.53 13.59
CA PHE A 170 -6.25 -13.45 12.58
C PHE A 170 -5.38 -14.71 12.59
N GLY A 171 -5.98 -15.89 12.71
CA GLY A 171 -5.21 -17.13 12.71
C GLY A 171 -4.46 -17.33 14.03
N ALA A 172 -3.15 -17.02 14.08
CA ALA A 172 -2.37 -17.16 15.31
C ALA A 172 -2.50 -15.93 16.24
N PRO A 173 -2.35 -16.07 17.57
CA PRO A 173 -2.44 -14.94 18.50
C PRO A 173 -1.41 -13.82 18.28
N THR A 174 -0.30 -14.14 17.63
CA THR A 174 0.79 -13.22 17.27
C THR A 174 0.50 -12.46 15.98
N ASP A 175 -0.30 -13.04 15.09
CA ASP A 175 -0.59 -12.48 13.77
C ASP A 175 -1.65 -11.39 13.93
N LYS A 176 -1.21 -10.14 13.73
CA LYS A 176 -2.02 -8.95 13.99
C LYS A 176 -1.86 -7.94 12.89
N ILE A 177 -2.97 -7.37 12.44
CA ILE A 177 -2.96 -6.24 11.51
C ILE A 177 -3.94 -5.16 11.94
N GLU A 178 -3.72 -3.96 11.44
CA GLU A 178 -4.69 -2.88 11.52
C GLU A 178 -5.78 -3.05 10.46
N CYS A 179 -7.05 -3.00 10.88
CA CYS A 179 -8.17 -3.25 9.97
C CYS A 179 -8.44 -2.08 9.02
N ALA A 180 -8.51 -0.87 9.56
CA ALA A 180 -8.71 0.40 8.88
C ALA A 180 -8.49 1.49 9.93
N ASP A 181 -8.39 2.75 9.52
CA ASP A 181 -8.39 3.87 10.45
C ASP A 181 -9.81 4.15 10.95
N LEU A 182 -10.78 4.15 10.03
CA LEU A 182 -12.18 4.43 10.29
C LEU A 182 -13.09 3.42 9.58
N LEU A 183 -14.21 3.06 10.20
CA LEU A 183 -15.25 2.24 9.58
C LEU A 183 -16.59 2.96 9.65
N THR A 184 -17.24 3.21 8.50
CA THR A 184 -18.53 3.92 8.44
C THR A 184 -19.73 3.02 8.72
N PRO A 185 -20.92 3.58 9.03
CA PRO A 185 -22.16 2.81 9.11
C PRO A 185 -22.52 2.09 7.80
N ASP A 186 -21.98 2.52 6.66
CA ASP A 186 -22.25 1.93 5.35
C ASP A 186 -21.16 0.93 4.92
N ARG A 187 -20.28 0.55 5.85
CA ARG A 187 -19.22 -0.46 5.68
C ARG A 187 -18.09 -0.01 4.74
N ASP A 188 -17.81 1.29 4.71
CA ASP A 188 -16.57 1.82 4.13
C ASP A 188 -15.42 1.66 5.11
N PHE A 189 -14.41 0.88 4.71
CA PHE A 189 -13.14 0.74 5.41
C PHE A 189 -12.20 1.83 4.93
N ILE A 190 -12.07 2.90 5.71
CA ILE A 190 -11.32 4.09 5.34
C ILE A 190 -9.91 3.97 5.89
N HIS A 191 -8.95 4.04 4.99
CA HIS A 191 -7.53 4.09 5.27
C HIS A 191 -7.01 5.51 5.02
N VAL A 192 -6.46 6.16 6.05
CA VAL A 192 -6.11 7.57 6.07
C VAL A 192 -4.59 7.73 5.98
N LYS A 193 -4.11 8.59 5.06
CA LYS A 193 -2.69 8.96 5.01
C LYS A 193 -2.47 10.36 4.47
N SER A 194 -1.46 11.04 5.01
CA SER A 194 -0.90 12.25 4.38
C SER A 194 -0.03 11.89 3.17
N MET A 195 -0.24 12.58 2.05
CA MET A 195 0.52 12.43 0.82
C MET A 195 1.93 13.04 0.95
N THR A 196 2.86 12.31 1.56
CA THR A 196 4.26 12.77 1.75
C THR A 196 5.23 12.14 0.76
N SER A 197 5.03 10.86 0.41
CA SER A 197 5.88 10.14 -0.54
C SER A 197 5.13 8.99 -1.22
N SER A 198 5.71 8.42 -2.28
CA SER A 198 5.18 7.21 -2.90
C SER A 198 5.23 6.01 -1.96
N ALA A 199 6.31 5.85 -1.18
CA ALA A 199 6.48 4.72 -0.25
C ALA A 199 5.39 4.68 0.82
N THR A 200 5.11 5.82 1.45
CA THR A 200 4.05 5.94 2.46
C THR A 200 2.67 5.62 1.91
N LEU A 201 2.41 5.92 0.63
CA LEU A 201 1.14 5.58 -0.02
C LEU A 201 1.09 4.12 -0.46
N SER A 202 2.21 3.53 -0.88
CA SER A 202 2.29 2.08 -1.14
C SER A 202 1.90 1.28 0.10
N HIS A 203 2.39 1.68 1.28
CA HIS A 203 2.01 1.07 2.54
C HIS A 203 0.51 1.15 2.79
N LEU A 204 -0.09 2.34 2.61
CA LEU A 204 -1.52 2.56 2.74
C LEU A 204 -2.34 1.60 1.83
N PHE A 205 -1.94 1.48 0.57
CA PHE A 205 -2.65 0.64 -0.40
C PHE A 205 -2.55 -0.84 -0.03
N SER A 206 -1.38 -1.28 0.43
CA SER A 206 -1.14 -2.63 0.93
C SER A 206 -2.02 -2.94 2.14
N GLN A 207 -2.05 -2.07 3.16
CA GLN A 207 -2.91 -2.24 4.34
C GLN A 207 -4.37 -2.47 3.97
N GLY A 208 -4.92 -1.62 3.10
CA GLY A 208 -6.31 -1.76 2.64
C GLY A 208 -6.56 -3.07 1.89
N THR A 209 -5.61 -3.51 1.07
CA THR A 209 -5.76 -4.76 0.30
C THR A 209 -5.69 -6.00 1.20
N VAL A 210 -4.76 -6.00 2.17
CA VAL A 210 -4.58 -7.11 3.11
C VAL A 210 -5.79 -7.24 4.05
N SER A 211 -6.24 -6.13 4.64
CA SER A 211 -7.43 -6.11 5.51
C SER A 211 -8.69 -6.57 4.78
N ALA A 212 -8.91 -6.06 3.57
CA ALA A 212 -10.01 -6.46 2.70
C ALA A 212 -10.03 -7.96 2.40
N ARG A 213 -8.85 -8.52 2.10
CA ARG A 213 -8.71 -9.96 1.88
C ARG A 213 -9.06 -10.75 3.14
N LEU A 214 -8.54 -10.36 4.31
CA LEU A 214 -8.87 -11.02 5.58
C LEU A 214 -10.36 -11.00 5.89
N LEU A 215 -11.02 -9.87 5.65
CA LEU A 215 -12.48 -9.76 5.80
C LEU A 215 -13.23 -10.81 4.97
N ARG A 216 -12.71 -11.16 3.79
CA ARG A 216 -13.28 -12.19 2.91
C ARG A 216 -12.89 -13.59 3.34
N THR A 217 -11.63 -13.83 3.69
CA THR A 217 -11.08 -15.19 3.82
C THR A 217 -11.02 -15.72 5.24
N THR A 218 -11.18 -14.87 6.27
CA THR A 218 -10.90 -15.25 7.66
C THR A 218 -12.07 -14.92 8.59
N ASP A 219 -12.75 -15.97 9.07
CA ASP A 219 -13.96 -15.83 9.89
C ASP A 219 -13.71 -15.15 11.23
N GLU A 220 -12.60 -15.45 11.92
CA GLU A 220 -12.26 -14.81 13.21
C GLU A 220 -12.10 -13.29 13.05
N TYR A 221 -11.36 -12.88 12.03
CA TYR A 221 -11.16 -11.47 11.68
C TYR A 221 -12.51 -10.80 11.40
N ARG A 222 -13.36 -11.45 10.60
CA ARG A 222 -14.70 -10.96 10.27
C ARG A 222 -15.58 -10.81 11.50
N HIS A 223 -15.66 -11.81 12.37
CA HIS A 223 -16.44 -11.75 13.61
C HIS A 223 -15.99 -10.62 14.53
N ARG A 224 -14.67 -10.34 14.57
CA ARG A 224 -14.16 -9.21 15.35
C ARG A 224 -14.59 -7.87 14.77
N VAL A 225 -14.55 -7.71 13.45
CA VAL A 225 -15.08 -6.53 12.76
C VAL A 225 -16.58 -6.37 13.02
N GLU A 226 -17.35 -7.46 12.93
CA GLU A 226 -18.79 -7.48 13.22
C GLU A 226 -19.09 -7.07 14.66
N ALA A 227 -18.29 -7.52 15.63
CA ALA A 227 -18.45 -7.18 17.04
C ALA A 227 -18.21 -5.68 17.32
N GLU A 228 -17.11 -5.13 16.80
CA GLU A 228 -16.80 -3.69 16.92
C GLU A 228 -17.87 -2.84 16.23
N TYR A 229 -18.30 -3.26 15.04
CA TYR A 229 -19.36 -2.58 14.28
C TYR A 229 -20.70 -2.59 15.02
N ARG A 230 -21.12 -3.75 15.55
CA ARG A 230 -22.36 -3.88 16.33
C ARG A 230 -22.30 -3.06 17.61
N SER A 231 -21.16 -3.05 18.29
CA SER A 231 -20.92 -2.25 19.50
C SER A 231 -21.12 -0.75 19.23
N LYS A 232 -20.59 -0.25 18.10
CA LYS A 232 -20.71 1.17 17.72
C LYS A 232 -22.09 1.56 17.21
N TYR A 233 -22.68 0.75 16.33
CA TYR A 233 -23.84 1.15 15.53
C TYR A 233 -25.15 0.48 15.94
N GLY A 234 -25.11 -0.53 16.82
CA GLY A 234 -26.30 -1.26 17.26
C GLY A 234 -27.00 -2.06 16.17
N LYS A 235 -26.31 -2.34 15.05
CA LYS A 235 -26.83 -3.11 13.91
C LYS A 235 -25.81 -4.14 13.44
N ASP A 236 -26.30 -5.17 12.76
CA ASP A 236 -25.45 -6.22 12.23
C ASP A 236 -24.63 -5.74 11.02
N PHE A 237 -23.41 -6.24 10.94
CA PHE A 237 -22.55 -6.02 9.80
C PHE A 237 -22.90 -7.07 8.74
N ASP A 238 -23.52 -6.63 7.64
CA ASP A 238 -23.80 -7.50 6.49
C ASP A 238 -22.52 -7.75 5.70
N THR A 239 -22.08 -9.01 5.72
CA THR A 239 -20.86 -9.48 5.07
C THR A 239 -21.06 -9.77 3.58
N GLN A 240 -22.31 -9.94 3.14
CA GLN A 240 -22.64 -10.36 1.77
C GLN A 240 -22.79 -9.18 0.80
N SER A 241 -23.01 -7.96 1.29
CA SER A 241 -23.14 -6.80 0.39
C SER A 241 -22.65 -5.48 1.00
N GLY A 242 -21.92 -4.69 0.19
CA GLY A 242 -21.72 -3.26 0.44
C GLY A 242 -20.42 -2.83 1.14
N SER A 243 -19.49 -3.73 1.46
CA SER A 243 -18.17 -3.30 1.97
C SER A 243 -17.30 -2.75 0.85
N ARG A 244 -16.66 -1.61 1.10
CA ARG A 244 -15.78 -0.92 0.15
C ARG A 244 -14.51 -0.46 0.86
N VAL A 245 -13.37 -0.52 0.16
CA VAL A 245 -12.11 0.05 0.64
C VAL A 245 -12.02 1.49 0.16
N VAL A 246 -11.74 2.41 1.07
CA VAL A 246 -11.57 3.83 0.76
C VAL A 246 -10.16 4.27 1.12
N TYR A 247 -9.42 4.79 0.15
CA TYR A 247 -8.14 5.44 0.41
C TYR A 247 -8.35 6.94 0.58
N ALA A 248 -8.33 7.40 1.83
CA ALA A 248 -8.47 8.80 2.21
C ALA A 248 -7.09 9.48 2.28
N ILE A 249 -6.78 10.27 1.27
CA ILE A 249 -5.45 10.81 1.04
C ILE A 249 -5.46 12.32 1.30
N ALA A 250 -4.71 12.75 2.30
CA ALA A 250 -4.59 14.16 2.65
C ALA A 250 -3.54 14.86 1.80
N THR A 251 -3.94 15.97 1.17
CA THR A 251 -3.06 16.79 0.34
C THR A 251 -3.46 18.25 0.38
N ALA A 252 -2.46 19.13 0.26
CA ALA A 252 -2.67 20.56 0.10
C ALA A 252 -3.00 20.95 -1.34
N LYS A 253 -2.79 20.03 -2.30
CA LYS A 253 -3.11 20.25 -3.70
C LYS A 253 -4.63 20.19 -3.89
N GLU A 254 -5.13 21.13 -4.69
CA GLU A 254 -6.53 21.11 -5.13
C GLU A 254 -6.71 20.18 -6.33
N GLY A 255 -7.96 19.83 -6.64
CA GLY A 255 -8.30 18.93 -7.74
C GLY A 255 -8.34 17.45 -7.35
N PRO A 256 -8.67 16.57 -8.31
CA PRO A 256 -8.89 15.16 -8.05
C PRO A 256 -7.60 14.42 -7.67
N ILE A 257 -7.73 13.32 -6.92
CA ILE A 257 -6.59 12.48 -6.51
C ILE A 257 -5.81 11.96 -7.72
N SER A 258 -6.50 11.63 -8.82
CA SER A 258 -5.89 11.17 -10.07
C SER A 258 -4.86 12.15 -10.65
N GLU A 259 -5.02 13.46 -10.45
CA GLU A 259 -4.09 14.47 -10.95
C GLU A 259 -2.96 14.78 -9.96
N ASN A 260 -3.20 14.53 -8.67
CA ASN A 260 -2.33 14.96 -7.58
C ASN A 260 -1.31 13.91 -7.11
N LEU A 261 -1.63 12.63 -7.30
CA LEU A 261 -0.76 11.51 -6.93
C LEU A 261 0.58 11.54 -7.67
N PHE A 262 1.63 11.11 -6.98
CA PHE A 262 2.92 10.84 -7.61
C PHE A 262 2.79 9.68 -8.60
N PHE A 263 3.67 9.65 -9.60
CA PHE A 263 3.66 8.63 -10.64
C PHE A 263 3.60 7.20 -10.06
N PHE A 264 4.48 6.87 -9.12
CA PHE A 264 4.49 5.54 -8.50
C PHE A 264 3.27 5.26 -7.62
N SER A 265 2.69 6.30 -6.99
CA SER A 265 1.43 6.14 -6.27
C SER A 265 0.26 5.83 -7.21
N LEU A 266 0.25 6.39 -8.44
CA LEU A 266 -0.73 6.01 -9.46
C LEU A 266 -0.59 4.55 -9.86
N VAL A 267 0.64 4.10 -10.14
CA VAL A 267 0.92 2.70 -10.50
C VAL A 267 0.45 1.76 -9.38
N ASN A 268 0.84 2.01 -8.13
CA ASN A 268 0.46 1.17 -7.01
C ASN A 268 -1.05 1.18 -6.74
N LEU A 269 -1.70 2.35 -6.82
CA LEU A 269 -3.16 2.41 -6.65
C LEU A 269 -3.89 1.59 -7.70
N VAL A 270 -3.47 1.64 -8.97
CA VAL A 270 -4.07 0.82 -10.03
C VAL A 270 -3.88 -0.67 -9.75
N LEU A 271 -2.67 -1.11 -9.37
CA LEU A 271 -2.40 -2.51 -9.02
C LEU A 271 -3.29 -3.00 -7.87
N HIS A 272 -3.36 -2.24 -6.78
CA HIS A 272 -4.19 -2.60 -5.62
C HIS A 272 -5.69 -2.54 -5.93
N GLN A 273 -6.13 -1.61 -6.78
CA GLN A 273 -7.51 -1.55 -7.25
C GLN A 273 -7.88 -2.77 -8.08
N GLU A 274 -7.01 -3.22 -8.99
CA GLU A 274 -7.24 -4.43 -9.78
C GLU A 274 -7.31 -5.69 -8.89
N MET A 275 -6.42 -5.78 -7.88
CA MET A 275 -6.44 -6.87 -6.89
C MET A 275 -7.73 -6.90 -6.06
N LEU A 276 -8.19 -5.75 -5.57
CA LEU A 276 -9.43 -5.62 -4.79
C LEU A 276 -10.67 -5.91 -5.65
N ALA A 277 -10.70 -5.42 -6.90
CA ALA A 277 -11.77 -5.68 -7.85
C ALA A 277 -11.89 -7.19 -8.16
N ALA A 278 -10.76 -7.90 -8.30
CA ALA A 278 -10.76 -9.35 -8.48
C ALA A 278 -11.37 -10.12 -7.29
N MET A 279 -11.37 -9.54 -6.09
CA MET A 279 -12.03 -10.07 -4.88
C MET A 279 -13.49 -9.59 -4.72
N GLY A 280 -14.04 -8.86 -5.69
CA GLY A 280 -15.39 -8.30 -5.62
C GLY A 280 -15.53 -7.20 -4.57
N LEU A 281 -14.44 -6.50 -4.24
CA LEU A 281 -14.43 -5.37 -3.31
C LEU A 281 -14.23 -4.06 -4.07
N PRO A 282 -15.25 -3.17 -4.10
CA PRO A 282 -15.11 -1.86 -4.68
C PRO A 282 -14.03 -1.04 -3.96
N VAL A 283 -13.42 -0.12 -4.71
CA VAL A 283 -12.45 0.84 -4.21
C VAL A 283 -12.97 2.24 -4.47
N ALA A 284 -12.83 3.13 -3.50
CA ALA A 284 -13.00 4.56 -3.67
C ALA A 284 -11.77 5.32 -3.19
N VAL A 285 -11.64 6.55 -3.65
CA VAL A 285 -10.65 7.52 -3.17
C VAL A 285 -11.36 8.68 -2.50
N CYS A 286 -10.74 9.27 -1.48
CA CYS A 286 -11.27 10.43 -0.78
C CYS A 286 -10.14 11.43 -0.56
N ARG A 287 -10.29 12.66 -1.05
CA ARG A 287 -9.32 13.73 -0.79
C ARG A 287 -9.63 14.37 0.54
N ILE A 288 -8.64 14.39 1.43
CA ILE A 288 -8.68 15.21 2.64
C ILE A 288 -7.90 16.50 2.37
N ARG A 289 -8.48 17.66 2.69
CA ARG A 289 -7.76 18.94 2.57
C ARG A 289 -6.72 19.03 3.67
N ARG A 290 -5.42 19.02 3.31
CA ARG A 290 -4.32 19.27 4.25
C ARG A 290 -4.05 20.78 4.35
N GLU A 291 -4.06 21.31 5.56
CA GLU A 291 -3.75 22.72 5.80
C GLU A 291 -2.24 22.97 5.77
N THR A 292 -1.83 24.08 5.16
CA THR A 292 -0.40 24.44 4.99
C THR A 292 0.04 25.61 5.87
N SER A 293 -0.91 26.39 6.37
CA SER A 293 -0.72 27.62 7.15
C SER A 293 -1.39 27.52 8.51
#